data_AF-A0A0S7WJP2-F1
#
_entry.id   AF-A0A0S7WJP2-F1
#
_cell.length_a   1.000
_cell.length_b   1.000
_cell.length_c   1.000
_cell.angle_alpha   90.00
_cell.angle_beta   90.00
_cell.angle_gamma   90.00
#
_symmetry.space_group_name_H-M   'P 1'
#
loop_
_entity.id
_entity.type
_entity.pdbx_description
1 polymer ?
#
loop_
_entity_poly.entity_id
_entity_poly.type
_entity_poly.pdbx_seq_one_letter_code
_entity_poly.pdbx_strand_id
1 'polypeptide(L)'
;MRAIISVSDKTGAVEFARGLADLGFEVYSTGGTHKALAEAGVAVTSVSKLTGFPEILDGRVKTLHPAVHGGILARRDQPSHLEELTKSGIEAIDLVAVNLYPFVETV
;
A
#
# COMPACT_ATOMS: atom_id res chain seq x y z
N MET A 1 -6.22 -0.79 -11.15
CA MET A 1 -5.35 -1.72 -10.39
C MET A 1 -4.77 -0.98 -9.22
N ARG A 2 -4.47 -1.66 -8.11
CA ARG A 2 -3.99 -1.02 -6.87
C ARG A 2 -2.62 -1.52 -6.46
N ALA A 3 -1.72 -0.59 -6.14
CA ALA A 3 -0.39 -0.89 -5.62
C ALA A 3 -0.21 -0.29 -4.23
N ILE A 4 0.34 -1.06 -3.28
CA ILE A 4 0.84 -0.54 -2.01
C ILE A 4 2.37 -0.51 -2.06
N ILE A 5 2.97 0.65 -1.82
CA ILE A 5 4.42 0.84 -1.73
C ILE A 5 4.78 1.34 -0.33
N SER A 6 5.56 0.56 0.41
CA SER A 6 6.03 0.92 1.75
C SER A 6 7.45 0.41 1.93
N VAL A 7 8.42 1.29 1.65
CA VAL A 7 9.83 0.95 1.58
C VAL A 7 10.66 1.78 2.56
N SER A 8 11.56 1.12 3.26
CA SER A 8 12.61 1.73 4.06
C SER A 8 13.67 2.38 3.15
N ASP A 9 14.32 1.56 2.31
CA ASP A 9 15.22 2.02 1.25
C ASP A 9 14.39 2.51 0.06
N LYS A 10 14.56 3.78 -0.30
CA LYS A 10 13.78 4.48 -1.33
C LYS A 10 14.49 4.49 -2.69
N THR A 11 15.62 3.81 -2.81
CA THR A 11 16.36 3.70 -4.07
C THR A 11 15.45 3.19 -5.19
N GLY A 12 15.28 3.99 -6.25
CA GLY A 12 14.43 3.66 -7.39
C GLY A 12 12.90 3.71 -7.14
N ALA A 13 12.46 4.07 -5.93
CA ALA A 13 11.04 4.01 -5.56
C ALA A 13 10.18 5.01 -6.35
N VAL A 14 10.74 6.17 -6.67
CA VAL A 14 10.05 7.23 -7.42
C VAL A 14 9.81 6.80 -8.87
N GLU A 15 10.85 6.31 -9.54
CA GLU A 15 10.78 5.84 -10.93
C GLU A 15 9.82 4.65 -11.05
N PHE A 16 9.89 3.73 -10.09
CA PHE A 16 8.99 2.59 -10.01
C PHE A 16 7.53 3.03 -9.84
N ALA A 17 7.25 3.92 -8.89
CA ALA A 17 5.89 4.41 -8.64
C ALA A 17 5.32 5.22 -9.82
N ARG A 18 6.15 6.01 -10.51
CA ARG A 18 5.73 6.71 -11.75
C ARG A 18 5.36 5.72 -12.84
N GLY A 19 6.21 4.72 -13.11
CA GLY A 19 5.91 3.71 -14.11
C GLY A 19 4.60 2.96 -13.81
N LEU A 20 4.32 2.68 -12.53
CA LEU A 20 3.03 2.10 -12.13
C LEU A 20 1.85 3.06 -12.40
N ALA A 21 1.99 4.34 -12.05
CA ALA A 21 0.96 5.34 -12.32
C ALA A 21 0.69 5.49 -13.83
N ASP A 22 1.73 5.47 -14.66
CA ASP A 22 1.63 5.53 -16.13
C ASP A 22 0.90 4.31 -16.71
N LEU A 23 1.00 3.16 -16.04
CA LEU A 23 0.25 1.93 -16.36
C LEU A 23 -1.19 1.92 -15.79
N GLY A 24 -1.63 3.00 -15.14
CA GLY A 24 -2.97 3.13 -14.57
C GLY A 24 -3.15 2.46 -13.20
N PHE A 25 -2.07 2.22 -12.45
CA PHE A 25 -2.19 1.83 -11.05
C PHE A 25 -2.52 3.03 -10.16
N GLU A 26 -3.47 2.84 -9.26
CA GLU A 26 -3.61 3.69 -8.09
C GLU A 26 -2.52 3.33 -7.07
N VAL A 27 -1.62 4.27 -6.81
CA VAL A 27 -0.52 4.07 -5.86
C VAL A 27 -0.94 4.51 -4.45
N TYR A 28 -0.85 3.59 -3.51
CA TYR A 28 -1.07 3.83 -2.08
C TYR A 28 0.24 3.69 -1.32
N SER A 29 0.47 4.57 -0.35
CA SER A 29 1.69 4.54 0.45
C SER A 29 1.46 5.11 1.85
N THR A 30 2.48 5.06 2.70
CA THR A 30 2.43 5.60 4.05
C THR A 30 3.78 6.13 4.53
N GLY A 31 3.76 6.97 5.56
CA GLY A 31 4.95 7.47 6.26
C GLY A 31 5.97 8.13 5.32
N GLY A 32 7.25 7.83 5.53
CA GLY A 32 8.35 8.39 4.74
C GLY A 32 8.32 8.04 3.26
N THR A 33 7.72 6.90 2.87
CA THR A 33 7.57 6.55 1.46
C THR A 33 6.55 7.47 0.78
N HIS A 34 5.39 7.67 1.40
CA HIS A 34 4.36 8.56 0.86
C HIS A 34 4.90 9.97 0.64
N LYS A 35 5.62 10.50 1.63
CA LYS A 35 6.25 11.83 1.55
C LYS A 35 7.21 11.93 0.36
N ALA A 36 8.14 10.98 0.21
CA ALA A 36 9.12 10.99 -0.88
C ALA A 36 8.46 10.92 -2.27
N LEU A 37 7.42 10.11 -2.43
CA LEU A 37 6.68 10.00 -3.69
C LEU A 37 5.90 11.29 -4.00
N ALA A 38 5.21 11.86 -3.01
CA ALA A 38 4.44 13.09 -3.17
C ALA A 38 5.34 14.29 -3.50
N GLU A 39 6.50 14.43 -2.82
CA GLU A 39 7.48 15.49 -3.10
C GLU A 39 8.08 15.38 -4.50
N ALA A 40 8.19 14.15 -5.03
CA ALA A 40 8.59 13.92 -6.41
C ALA A 40 7.44 14.11 -7.44
N GLY A 41 6.26 14.55 -7.01
CA GLY A 41 5.11 14.79 -7.90
C GLY A 41 4.41 13.52 -8.39
N VAL A 42 4.65 12.37 -7.76
CA VAL A 42 3.92 11.13 -8.07
C VAL A 42 2.51 11.22 -7.49
N ALA A 43 1.50 10.86 -8.27
CA ALA A 43 0.13 10.73 -7.78
C ALA A 43 0.06 9.55 -6.79
N VAL A 44 0.08 9.87 -5.50
CA VAL A 44 0.09 8.88 -4.41
C VAL A 44 -0.99 9.20 -3.39
N THR A 45 -1.70 8.16 -2.96
CA THR A 45 -2.74 8.23 -1.94
C THR A 45 -2.25 7.64 -0.61
N SER A 46 -2.71 8.16 0.52
CA SER A 46 -2.41 7.55 1.83
C SER A 46 -3.16 6.22 1.98
N VAL A 47 -2.50 5.19 2.53
CA VAL A 47 -3.15 3.92 2.90
C VAL A 47 -4.34 4.14 3.87
N SER A 48 -4.34 5.21 4.67
CA SER A 48 -5.49 5.54 5.53
C SER A 48 -6.79 5.79 4.77
N LYS A 49 -6.73 6.15 3.47
CA LYS A 49 -7.95 6.24 2.65
C LYS A 49 -8.56 4.86 2.37
N LEU A 50 -7.76 3.80 2.32
CA LEU A 50 -8.25 2.43 2.19
C LEU A 50 -8.91 1.95 3.48
N THR A 51 -8.34 2.32 4.63
CA THR A 51 -8.80 1.80 5.92
C THR A 51 -9.94 2.62 6.52
N GLY A 52 -10.03 3.92 6.20
CA GLY A 52 -10.93 4.87 6.88
C GLY A 52 -10.57 5.06 8.36
N PHE A 53 -9.45 4.51 8.82
CA PHE A 53 -9.04 4.52 10.22
C PHE A 53 -7.95 5.57 10.45
N PRO A 54 -8.04 6.38 11.53
CA PRO A 54 -7.06 7.41 11.82
C PRO A 54 -5.68 6.80 12.13
N GLU A 55 -4.62 7.58 11.88
CA GLU A 55 -3.28 7.17 12.32
C GLU A 55 -3.18 7.28 13.86
N ILE A 56 -2.79 6.17 14.50
CA ILE A 56 -2.56 6.08 15.94
C ILE A 56 -1.22 5.39 16.22
N LEU A 57 -0.70 5.55 17.44
CA LEU A 57 0.53 4.88 17.91
C LEU A 57 1.73 5.13 16.98
N ASP A 58 1.91 6.38 16.55
CA ASP A 58 2.96 6.78 15.60
C ASP A 58 2.98 5.95 14.31
N GLY A 59 1.79 5.52 13.88
CA GLY A 59 1.62 4.74 12.65
C GLY A 59 1.98 3.26 12.77
N ARG A 60 2.21 2.73 13.98
CA ARG A 60 2.60 1.32 14.19
C ARG A 60 1.58 0.30 13.69
N VAL A 61 0.30 0.66 13.62
CA VAL A 61 -0.80 -0.29 13.31
C VAL A 61 -1.62 0.08 12.08
N LYS A 62 -1.22 1.11 11.33
CA LYS A 62 -2.06 1.69 10.25
C LYS A 62 -2.32 0.76 9.06
N THR A 63 -1.44 -0.21 8.80
CA THR A 63 -1.61 -1.20 7.73
C THR A 63 -2.20 -2.52 8.23
N LEU A 64 -2.27 -2.73 9.56
CA LEU A 64 -2.82 -3.93 10.20
C LEU A 64 -4.36 -3.86 10.22
N HIS A 65 -4.96 -3.78 9.03
CA HIS A 65 -6.38 -3.54 8.83
C HIS A 65 -6.98 -4.51 7.80
N PRO A 66 -8.23 -4.98 7.97
CA PRO A 66 -8.89 -5.87 7.01
C PRO A 66 -8.96 -5.30 5.59
N ALA A 67 -9.17 -3.99 5.42
CA ALA A 67 -9.18 -3.36 4.10
C ALA A 67 -7.84 -3.46 3.35
N VAL A 68 -6.72 -3.63 4.06
CA VAL A 68 -5.40 -3.86 3.47
C VAL A 68 -5.17 -5.36 3.28
N HIS A 69 -5.28 -6.15 4.35
CA HIS A 69 -4.95 -7.57 4.30
C HIS A 69 -5.97 -8.39 3.51
N GLY A 70 -7.26 -8.05 3.56
CA GLY A 70 -8.29 -8.67 2.73
C GLY A 70 -8.05 -8.43 1.24
N GLY A 71 -7.69 -7.20 0.86
CA GLY A 71 -7.33 -6.86 -0.52
C GLY A 71 -6.10 -7.63 -1.02
N ILE A 72 -5.13 -7.92 -0.16
CA ILE A 72 -3.92 -8.69 -0.49
C ILE A 72 -4.19 -10.20 -0.53
N LEU A 73 -4.93 -10.73 0.46
CA LEU A 73 -5.04 -12.17 0.71
C LEU A 73 -6.22 -12.85 0.01
N ALA A 74 -7.18 -12.09 -0.51
CA ALA A 74 -8.32 -12.65 -1.22
C ALA A 74 -7.88 -13.45 -2.46
N ARG A 75 -8.30 -14.70 -2.51
CA ARG A 75 -8.09 -15.58 -3.65
C ARG A 75 -9.04 -15.22 -4.78
N ARG A 76 -8.48 -14.77 -5.90
CA ARG A 76 -9.27 -14.32 -7.06
C ARG A 76 -9.88 -15.45 -7.86
N ASP A 77 -9.32 -16.66 -7.73
CA ASP A 77 -9.84 -17.89 -8.31
C ASP A 77 -10.98 -18.51 -7.49
N GLN A 78 -11.31 -17.93 -6.33
CA GLN A 78 -12.34 -18.41 -5.42
C GLN A 78 -13.51 -17.40 -5.34
N PRO A 79 -14.65 -17.65 -6.00
CA PRO A 79 -15.77 -16.70 -6.06
C PRO A 79 -16.27 -16.21 -4.68
N SER A 80 -16.26 -17.08 -3.67
CA SER A 80 -16.70 -16.70 -2.32
C SER A 80 -15.84 -15.59 -1.69
N HIS A 81 -14.53 -15.55 -1.97
CA HIS A 81 -13.65 -14.48 -1.46
C HIS A 81 -13.96 -13.15 -2.15
N LEU A 82 -14.25 -13.17 -3.46
CA LEU A 82 -14.62 -11.97 -4.22
C LEU A 82 -15.95 -11.38 -3.75
N GLU A 83 -16.91 -12.24 -3.38
CA GLU A 83 -18.15 -11.82 -2.76
C GLU A 83 -17.93 -11.18 -1.39
N GLU A 84 -17.08 -11.78 -0.54
CA GLU A 84 -16.75 -11.23 0.78
C GLU A 84 -16.09 -9.86 0.69
N LEU A 85 -15.16 -9.69 -0.26
CA LEU A 85 -14.55 -8.40 -0.57
C LEU A 85 -15.61 -7.36 -0.96
N THR A 86 -16.47 -7.71 -1.91
CA THR A 86 -17.53 -6.82 -2.41
C THR A 86 -18.50 -6.43 -1.29
N LYS A 87 -18.96 -7.39 -0.49
CA LYS A 87 -19.87 -7.15 0.66
C LYS A 87 -19.23 -6.26 1.73
N SER A 88 -17.90 -6.33 1.87
CA SER A 88 -17.15 -5.56 2.87
C SER A 88 -16.66 -4.21 2.34
N GLY A 89 -16.92 -3.87 1.07
CA GLY A 89 -16.40 -2.65 0.44
C GLY A 89 -14.88 -2.63 0.31
N ILE A 90 -14.25 -3.80 0.21
CA ILE A 90 -12.80 -3.95 0.07
C ILE A 90 -12.51 -4.31 -1.38
N GLU A 91 -11.52 -3.66 -1.99
CA GLU A 91 -11.07 -4.03 -3.33
C GLU A 91 -9.71 -4.74 -3.26
N ALA A 92 -9.43 -5.53 -4.29
CA ALA A 92 -8.19 -6.27 -4.38
C ALA A 92 -6.98 -5.34 -4.54
N ILE A 93 -5.85 -5.78 -3.99
CA ILE A 93 -4.54 -5.16 -4.17
C ILE A 93 -3.75 -6.04 -5.13
N ASP A 94 -3.25 -5.45 -6.21
CA ASP A 94 -2.60 -6.15 -7.31
C ASP A 94 -1.09 -6.24 -7.15
N LEU A 95 -0.51 -5.27 -6.43
CA LEU A 95 0.93 -5.18 -6.23
C LEU A 95 1.26 -4.69 -4.82
N VAL A 96 2.25 -5.33 -4.21
CA VAL A 96 2.81 -4.91 -2.92
C VAL A 96 4.33 -4.81 -3.07
N ALA A 97 4.88 -3.62 -2.88
CA ALA A 97 6.32 -3.36 -2.87
C ALA A 97 6.73 -2.93 -1.46
N VAL A 98 7.47 -3.81 -0.78
CA VAL A 98 7.93 -3.60 0.59
C VAL A 98 9.38 -4.03 0.71
N ASN A 99 10.19 -3.19 1.37
CA ASN A 99 11.47 -3.59 1.91
C ASN A 99 11.55 -3.15 3.37
N LEU A 100 12.23 -3.96 4.17
CA LEU A 100 12.33 -3.74 5.60
C LEU A 100 13.57 -2.94 5.92
N TYR A 101 13.51 -2.23 7.04
CA TYR A 101 14.66 -1.52 7.56
C TYR A 101 15.78 -2.52 7.92
N PRO A 102 17.06 -2.23 7.57
CA PRO A 102 18.16 -3.14 7.81
C PRO A 102 18.45 -3.22 9.31
N PHE A 103 17.85 -4.20 9.97
CA PHE A 103 17.93 -4.35 11.42
C PHE A 103 19.38 -4.44 11.93
N VAL A 104 20.25 -5.14 11.21
CA VAL A 104 21.66 -5.34 11.56
C VAL A 104 22.46 -4.03 11.56
N GLU A 105 22.08 -3.04 10.76
CA GLU A 105 22.80 -1.75 10.68
C GLU A 105 22.44 -0.78 11.81
N THR A 106 21.50 -1.16 12.69
CA THR A 106 20.92 -0.26 13.71
C THR A 106 21.15 -0.73 15.13
N VAL A 107 21.68 -1.94 15.30
CA VAL A 107 22.05 -2.51 16.60
C VAL A 107 23.56 -2.44 16.77
#